data_AF-A0A644YR99-F1
#
_entry.id   AF-A0A644YR99-F1
#
_cell.length_a   1.000
_cell.length_b   1.000
_cell.length_c   1.000
_cell.angle_alpha   90.00
_cell.angle_beta   90.00
_cell.angle_gamma   90.00
#
_symmetry.space_group_name_H-M   'P 1'
#
loop_
_entity.id
_entity.type
_entity.pdbx_description
1 polymer ?
#
loop_
_entity_poly.entity_id
_entity_poly.type
_entity_poly.pdbx_seq_one_letter_code
_entity_poly.pdbx_strand_id
1 'polypeptide(L)'
;MKVFHIESLKKEYVRFNEIVAEGSFLVRTLFFLLFGFLIQTEDLLNTQSLPWSLGIVAGIFIIRYVFMRIMRITEMTILYIAPRGLITILLFLSIAQNDQISIINTPLIIQVIILTALVMMFGLLKTRKPAVAEIKPETADIALSEQIEPDNEQ
;
A
#
# COMPACT_ATOMS: atom_id res chain seq x y z
N MET A 1 -14.68 -35.90 -19.34
CA MET A 1 -14.35 -34.49 -19.05
C MET A 1 -13.95 -34.45 -17.57
N LYS A 2 -12.65 -34.31 -17.25
CA LYS A 2 -12.17 -34.39 -15.86
C LYS A 2 -12.71 -33.19 -15.08
N VAL A 3 -13.50 -33.47 -14.05
CA VAL A 3 -14.01 -32.49 -13.09
C VAL A 3 -12.79 -31.91 -12.35
N PHE A 4 -12.48 -30.65 -12.65
CA PHE A 4 -11.43 -29.91 -11.96
C PHE A 4 -11.78 -29.84 -10.46
N HIS A 5 -10.85 -30.23 -9.60
CA HIS A 5 -11.06 -30.23 -8.15
C HIS A 5 -10.98 -28.79 -7.61
N ILE A 6 -12.07 -28.03 -7.75
CA ILE A 6 -12.18 -26.61 -7.37
C ILE A 6 -11.75 -26.36 -5.90
N GLU A 7 -12.00 -27.32 -5.00
CA GLU A 7 -11.61 -27.21 -3.59
C GLU A 7 -10.09 -27.27 -3.36
N SER A 8 -9.38 -28.08 -4.15
CA SER A 8 -7.91 -28.17 -4.11
C SER A 8 -7.28 -26.82 -4.49
N LEU A 9 -7.86 -26.15 -5.49
CA LEU A 9 -7.37 -24.87 -5.98
C LEU A 9 -7.61 -23.73 -4.98
N LYS A 10 -8.76 -23.75 -4.28
CA LYS A 10 -9.07 -22.75 -3.23
C LYS A 10 -8.05 -22.83 -2.09
N LYS A 11 -7.69 -24.04 -1.64
CA LYS A 11 -6.69 -24.26 -0.59
C LYS A 11 -5.29 -23.82 -1.01
N GLU A 12 -4.90 -24.11 -2.25
CA GLU A 12 -3.59 -23.73 -2.79
C GLU A 12 -3.47 -22.22 -3.01
N TYR A 13 -4.55 -21.57 -3.47
CA TYR A 13 -4.63 -20.12 -3.58
C TYR A 13 -4.44 -19.42 -2.22
N VAL A 14 -5.09 -19.90 -1.16
CA VAL A 14 -4.94 -19.32 0.18
C VAL A 14 -3.49 -19.41 0.66
N ARG A 15 -2.83 -20.57 0.50
CA ARG A 15 -1.41 -20.73 0.86
C ARG A 15 -0.49 -19.85 0.04
N PHE A 16 -0.76 -19.70 -1.26
CA PHE A 16 0.01 -18.80 -2.11
C PHE A 16 -0.13 -17.35 -1.67
N ASN A 17 -1.35 -16.90 -1.36
CA ASN A 17 -1.59 -15.54 -0.88
C ASN A 17 -0.90 -15.24 0.46
N GLU A 18 -0.84 -16.22 1.37
CA GLU A 18 -0.10 -16.12 2.63
C GLU A 18 1.41 -15.94 2.39
N ILE A 19 2.01 -16.75 1.51
CA ILE A 19 3.43 -16.62 1.13
C ILE A 19 3.69 -15.27 0.45
N VAL A 20 2.79 -14.80 -0.41
CA VAL A 20 2.91 -13.48 -1.05
C VAL A 20 2.79 -12.35 -0.01
N ALA A 21 1.90 -12.48 0.97
CA ALA A 21 1.74 -11.51 2.05
C ALA A 21 3.02 -11.43 2.90
N GLU A 22 3.55 -12.58 3.34
CA GLU A 22 4.80 -12.68 4.09
C GLU A 22 6.01 -12.17 3.29
N GLY A 23 6.12 -12.57 2.03
CA GLY A 23 7.16 -12.11 1.12
C GLY A 23 7.10 -10.59 0.91
N SER A 24 5.90 -10.02 0.73
CA SER A 24 5.73 -8.58 0.59
C SER A 24 6.12 -7.82 1.86
N PHE A 25 5.93 -8.43 3.04
CA PHE A 25 6.37 -7.87 4.31
C PHE A 25 7.90 -7.90 4.43
N LEU A 26 8.55 -9.01 4.06
CA LEU A 26 10.02 -9.14 4.08
C LEU A 26 10.69 -8.15 3.11
N VAL A 27 10.18 -8.04 1.89
CA VAL A 27 10.71 -7.08 0.90
C VAL A 27 10.54 -5.65 1.40
N ARG A 28 9.42 -5.33 2.06
CA ARG A 28 9.18 -4.01 2.65
C ARG A 28 10.21 -3.68 3.73
N THR A 29 10.47 -4.59 4.67
CA THR A 29 11.44 -4.34 5.75
C THR A 29 12.86 -4.21 5.23
N LEU A 30 13.26 -5.09 4.30
CA LEU A 30 14.59 -5.04 3.69
C LEU A 30 14.80 -3.74 2.90
N PHE A 31 13.80 -3.32 2.13
CA PHE A 31 13.87 -2.11 1.34
C PHE A 31 14.02 -0.86 2.24
N PHE A 32 13.23 -0.74 3.30
CA PHE A 32 13.37 0.36 4.25
C PHE A 32 14.72 0.35 4.99
N LEU A 33 15.25 -0.83 5.30
CA LEU A 33 16.56 -0.98 5.93
C LEU A 33 17.68 -0.52 4.98
N LEU A 34 17.69 -0.99 3.73
CA LEU A 34 18.68 -0.58 2.73
C LEU A 34 18.56 0.90 2.40
N PHE A 35 17.34 1.40 2.25
CA PHE A 35 17.10 2.82 2.05
C PHE A 35 17.63 3.64 3.23
N GLY A 36 17.33 3.23 4.47
CA GLY A 36 17.87 3.88 5.67
C GLY A 36 19.40 3.88 5.73
N PHE A 37 20.05 2.84 5.20
CA PHE A 37 21.50 2.77 5.08
C PHE A 37 22.09 3.70 4.00
N LEU A 38 21.37 3.94 2.91
CA LEU A 38 21.80 4.80 1.81
C LEU A 38 21.73 6.30 2.15
N ILE A 39 21.02 6.69 3.21
CA ILE A 39 20.76 8.08 3.54
C ILE A 39 21.95 8.69 4.30
N GLN A 40 22.37 9.88 3.85
CA GLN A 40 23.32 10.71 4.58
C GLN A 40 22.58 11.66 5.53
N THR A 41 23.02 11.74 6.78
CA THR A 41 22.39 12.59 7.81
C THR A 41 22.46 14.08 7.47
N GLU A 42 23.48 14.48 6.70
CA GLU A 42 23.69 15.86 6.24
C GLU A 42 22.56 16.32 5.30
N ASP A 43 22.10 15.42 4.44
CA ASP A 43 20.99 15.66 3.52
C ASP A 43 19.64 15.77 4.26
N LEU A 44 19.51 15.07 5.40
CA LEU A 44 18.30 15.12 6.21
C LEU A 44 18.13 16.46 6.93
N LEU A 45 19.21 16.98 7.50
CA LEU A 45 19.19 18.19 8.31
C LEU A 45 19.32 19.49 7.50
N ASN A 46 19.23 19.41 6.17
CA ASN A 46 19.26 20.59 5.31
C ASN A 46 17.97 21.43 5.46
N THR A 47 18.07 22.53 6.21
CA THR A 47 16.96 23.44 6.49
C THR A 47 16.42 24.17 5.27
N GLN A 48 17.21 24.30 4.19
CA GLN A 48 16.77 25.00 2.97
C GLN A 48 15.77 24.16 2.18
N SER A 49 15.92 22.83 2.19
CA SER A 49 15.07 21.90 1.44
C SER A 49 13.82 21.46 2.21
N LEU A 50 13.82 21.61 3.54
CA LEU A 50 12.76 21.18 4.44
C LEU A 50 11.37 21.79 4.16
N PRO A 51 11.21 23.11 3.94
CA PRO A 51 9.90 23.67 3.63
C PRO A 51 9.38 23.21 2.25
N TRP A 52 10.27 23.01 1.27
CA TRP A 52 9.89 22.52 -0.05
C TRP A 52 9.42 21.07 -0.01
N SER A 53 10.15 20.20 0.69
CA SER A 53 9.77 18.80 0.85
C SER A 53 8.43 18.66 1.58
N LEU A 54 8.19 19.44 2.63
CA LEU A 54 6.90 19.47 3.32
C LEU A 54 5.76 19.93 2.40
N GLY A 55 5.98 20.95 1.58
CA GLY A 55 5.00 21.44 0.60
C GLY A 55 4.64 20.40 -0.45
N ILE A 56 5.63 19.67 -0.99
CA ILE A 56 5.42 18.59 -1.95
C ILE A 56 4.61 17.46 -1.31
N VAL A 57 5.00 17.02 -0.11
CA VAL A 57 4.29 15.96 0.62
C VAL A 57 2.84 16.37 0.89
N ALA A 58 2.62 17.59 1.40
CA ALA A 58 1.28 18.12 1.60
C ALA A 58 0.47 18.15 0.28
N GLY A 59 1.08 18.60 -0.82
CA GLY A 59 0.45 18.61 -2.14
C GLY A 59 0.03 17.22 -2.61
N ILE A 60 0.89 16.21 -2.46
CA ILE A 60 0.57 14.80 -2.80
C ILE A 60 -0.63 14.31 -1.99
N PHE A 61 -0.65 14.59 -0.68
CA PHE A 61 -1.77 14.19 0.19
C PHE A 61 -3.07 14.94 -0.15
N ILE A 62 -3.00 16.23 -0.49
CA ILE A 62 -4.15 17.04 -0.90
C ILE A 62 -4.72 16.51 -2.22
N ILE A 63 -3.89 16.36 -3.26
CA ILE A 63 -4.32 15.83 -4.57
C ILE A 63 -5.01 14.48 -4.39
N ARG A 64 -4.43 13.62 -3.55
CA ARG A 64 -5.01 12.31 -3.25
C ARG A 64 -6.33 12.41 -2.50
N TYR A 65 -6.44 13.30 -1.52
CA TYR A 65 -7.69 13.54 -0.79
C TYR A 65 -8.79 14.01 -1.74
N VAL A 66 -8.47 14.92 -2.67
CA VAL A 66 -9.39 15.39 -3.70
C VAL A 66 -9.81 14.23 -4.63
N PHE A 67 -8.86 13.40 -5.06
CA PHE A 67 -9.16 12.23 -5.88
C PHE A 67 -10.08 11.24 -5.16
N MET A 68 -9.84 10.96 -3.88
CA MET A 68 -10.71 10.09 -3.08
C MET A 68 -12.12 10.67 -2.93
N ARG A 69 -12.23 12.01 -2.79
CA ARG A 69 -13.52 12.71 -2.74
C ARG A 69 -14.25 12.65 -4.08
N ILE A 70 -13.55 12.73 -5.21
CA ILE A 70 -14.13 12.55 -6.56
C ILE A 70 -14.67 11.12 -6.73
N MET A 71 -13.93 10.11 -6.24
CA MET A 71 -14.30 8.69 -6.35
C MET A 71 -15.38 8.25 -5.34
N ARG A 72 -15.83 9.15 -4.44
CA ARG A 72 -16.85 8.88 -3.38
C ARG A 72 -16.55 7.64 -2.53
N ILE A 73 -15.26 7.36 -2.29
CA ILE A 73 -14.85 6.27 -1.39
C ILE A 73 -14.88 6.81 0.05
N THR A 74 -15.84 6.33 0.84
CA THR A 74 -16.08 6.78 2.24
C THR A 74 -15.03 6.27 3.24
N GLU A 75 -14.22 5.29 2.85
CA GLU A 75 -13.27 4.63 3.75
C GLU A 75 -11.99 5.47 3.97
N MET A 76 -12.01 6.31 5.01
CA MET A 76 -10.85 7.07 5.49
C MET A 76 -9.63 6.18 5.83
N THR A 77 -9.89 4.91 6.16
CA THR A 77 -8.92 3.82 6.37
C THR A 77 -8.02 3.57 5.16
N ILE A 78 -8.57 3.71 3.94
CA ILE A 78 -7.82 3.46 2.69
C ILE A 78 -6.81 4.60 2.43
N LEU A 79 -7.12 5.83 2.86
CA LEU A 79 -6.28 6.99 2.60
C LEU A 79 -4.88 6.84 3.21
N TYR A 80 -4.81 6.23 4.40
CA TYR A 80 -3.58 6.02 5.17
C TYR A 80 -2.85 4.71 4.85
N ILE A 81 -3.56 3.67 4.38
CA ILE A 81 -2.95 2.39 3.97
C ILE A 81 -2.41 2.44 2.53
N ALA A 82 -2.88 3.39 1.73
CA ALA A 82 -2.55 3.52 0.32
C ALA A 82 -1.18 4.15 -0.03
N PRO A 83 -0.34 4.73 0.86
CA PRO A 83 0.99 5.15 0.44
C PRO A 83 1.79 3.88 0.16
N ARG A 84 2.02 3.54 -1.12
CA ARG A 84 2.70 2.32 -1.55
C ARG A 84 4.20 2.49 -1.42
N GLY A 85 4.68 2.87 -0.23
CA GLY A 85 5.99 3.52 -0.01
C GLY A 85 7.15 2.90 -0.77
N LEU A 86 7.22 1.58 -0.89
CA LEU A 86 8.21 0.91 -1.74
C LEU A 86 8.26 1.44 -3.19
N ILE A 87 7.11 1.57 -3.86
CA ILE A 87 7.02 2.07 -5.25
C ILE A 87 7.39 3.54 -5.32
N THR A 88 6.89 4.35 -4.38
CA THR A 88 7.20 5.79 -4.34
C THR A 88 8.70 6.02 -4.15
N ILE A 89 9.34 5.26 -3.26
CA ILE A 89 10.77 5.38 -3.01
C ILE A 89 11.57 4.93 -4.23
N LEU A 90 11.19 3.83 -4.88
CA LEU A 90 11.83 3.38 -6.13
C LEU A 90 11.72 4.42 -7.24
N LEU A 91 10.54 5.02 -7.42
CA LEU A 91 10.32 6.07 -8.41
C LEU A 91 11.22 7.28 -8.14
N PHE A 92 11.28 7.73 -6.88
CA PHE A 92 12.13 8.86 -6.50
C PHE A 92 13.62 8.56 -6.63
N LEU A 93 14.07 7.35 -6.28
CA LEU A 93 15.46 6.91 -6.47
C LEU A 93 15.82 6.88 -7.95
N SER A 94 14.89 6.46 -8.82
CA SER A 94 15.09 6.48 -10.27
C SER A 94 15.17 7.90 -10.84
N ILE A 95 14.38 8.84 -10.30
CA ILE A 95 14.40 10.25 -10.74
C ILE A 95 15.71 10.93 -10.32
N ALA A 96 16.18 10.69 -9.10
CA ALA A 96 17.42 11.26 -8.58
C ALA A 96 18.65 10.93 -9.46
N GLN A 97 18.64 9.79 -10.15
CA GLN A 97 19.73 9.36 -11.01
C GLN A 97 19.72 10.01 -12.40
N ASN A 98 18.57 10.49 -12.88
CA ASN A 98 18.40 10.93 -14.27
C ASN A 98 18.19 12.46 -14.43
N ASP A 99 17.63 13.17 -13.46
CA ASP A 99 17.27 14.59 -13.61
C ASP A 99 17.93 15.48 -12.54
N GLN A 100 19.10 16.05 -12.88
CA GLN A 100 19.76 17.09 -12.09
C GLN A 100 19.20 18.48 -12.45
N ILE A 101 17.95 18.75 -12.09
CA ILE A 101 17.40 20.11 -12.14
C ILE A 101 17.79 20.82 -10.84
N SER A 102 18.33 22.04 -10.90
CA SER A 102 18.87 22.77 -9.72
C SER A 102 17.91 22.95 -8.53
N ILE A 103 16.61 22.75 -8.74
CA ILE A 103 15.55 22.81 -7.72
C ILE A 103 15.35 21.45 -7.03
N ILE A 104 15.60 20.34 -7.73
CA ILE A 104 15.41 18.97 -7.24
C ILE A 104 16.80 18.45 -6.82
N ASN A 105 17.23 18.87 -5.63
CA ASN A 105 18.49 18.42 -5.06
C ASN A 105 18.31 17.11 -4.28
N THR A 106 19.38 16.34 -4.13
CA THR A 106 19.40 15.09 -3.33
C THR A 106 18.77 15.22 -1.93
N PRO A 107 19.05 16.29 -1.15
CA PRO A 107 18.42 16.50 0.16
C PRO A 107 16.89 16.57 0.10
N LEU A 108 16.33 17.25 -0.91
CA LEU A 108 14.90 17.42 -1.06
C LEU A 108 14.21 16.08 -1.32
N ILE A 109 14.78 15.24 -2.19
CA ILE A 109 14.23 13.92 -2.52
C ILE A 109 14.22 13.03 -1.28
N ILE A 110 15.34 12.95 -0.57
CA ILE A 110 15.47 12.11 0.63
C ILE A 110 14.48 12.57 1.71
N GLN A 111 14.32 13.89 1.92
CA GLN A 111 13.36 14.42 2.88
C GLN A 111 11.91 14.07 2.52
N VAL A 112 11.51 14.19 1.26
CA VAL A 112 10.16 13.79 0.79
C VAL A 112 9.89 12.32 1.05
N ILE A 113 10.89 11.46 0.78
CA ILE A 113 10.79 10.03 1.01
C ILE A 113 10.61 9.71 2.50
N ILE A 114 11.47 10.23 3.39
CA ILE A 114 11.37 9.95 4.82
C ILE A 114 10.03 10.43 5.36
N LEU A 115 9.62 11.64 4.98
CA LEU A 115 8.41 12.24 5.49
C LEU A 115 7.16 11.44 5.06
N THR A 116 7.12 10.97 3.81
CA THR A 116 6.03 10.10 3.34
C THR A 116 6.05 8.70 3.99
N ALA A 117 7.22 8.12 4.24
CA ALA A 117 7.36 6.86 4.95
C ALA A 117 6.87 6.95 6.41
N LEU A 118 7.22 8.04 7.10
CA LEU A 118 6.74 8.32 8.45
C LEU A 118 5.22 8.52 8.47
N VAL A 119 4.66 9.30 7.55
CA VAL A 119 3.21 9.50 7.47
C VAL A 119 2.47 8.18 7.24
N MET A 120 3.01 7.27 6.42
CA MET A 120 2.44 5.92 6.28
C MET A 120 2.51 5.14 7.59
N MET A 121 3.65 5.14 8.27
CA MET A 121 3.82 4.43 9.54
C MET A 121 2.81 4.91 10.59
N PHE A 122 2.67 6.23 10.76
CA PHE A 122 1.65 6.82 11.64
C PHE A 122 0.22 6.51 11.18
N GLY A 123 -0.01 6.50 9.86
CA GLY A 123 -1.28 6.15 9.25
C GLY A 123 -1.73 4.72 9.58
N LEU A 124 -0.83 3.74 9.48
CA LEU A 124 -1.08 2.34 9.84
C LEU A 124 -1.30 2.17 11.35
N LEU A 125 -0.51 2.85 12.18
CA LEU A 125 -0.65 2.78 13.64
C LEU A 125 -1.98 3.38 14.13
N LYS A 126 -2.46 4.45 13.50
CA LYS A 126 -3.76 5.08 13.80
C LYS A 126 -4.93 4.24 13.29
N THR A 127 -4.73 3.50 12.20
CA THR A 127 -5.73 2.63 11.58
C THR A 127 -5.69 1.23 12.22
N ARG A 128 -5.89 1.14 13.54
CA ARG A 128 -6.16 -0.14 14.23
C ARG A 128 -7.61 -0.60 14.02
N LYS A 129 -8.05 -0.66 12.77
CA LYS A 129 -9.21 -1.46 12.34
C LYS A 129 -8.76 -2.21 11.09
N PRO A 130 -8.83 -3.55 11.08
CA PRO A 130 -8.13 -4.36 10.09
C PRO A 130 -8.73 -4.06 8.73
N ALA A 131 -7.98 -3.37 7.88
CA ALA A 131 -8.16 -3.43 6.43
C ALA A 131 -7.51 -4.72 5.92
N VAL A 132 -7.90 -5.86 6.49
CA VAL A 132 -7.93 -7.09 5.74
C VAL A 132 -9.34 -7.08 5.18
N ALA A 133 -9.45 -6.63 3.93
CA ALA A 133 -10.63 -6.91 3.14
C ALA A 133 -10.72 -8.44 3.07
N GLU A 134 -11.51 -9.00 3.98
CA GLU A 134 -12.01 -10.35 3.90
C GLU A 134 -12.96 -10.35 2.69
N ILE A 135 -12.41 -10.53 1.49
CA ILE A 135 -13.21 -11.11 0.41
C ILE A 135 -13.38 -12.57 0.84
N LYS A 136 -14.36 -12.80 1.72
CA LYS A 136 -14.82 -14.12 2.11
C LYS A 136 -15.53 -14.70 0.87
N PRO A 137 -14.99 -15.74 0.21
CA PRO A 137 -15.66 -16.39 -0.91
C PRO A 137 -16.87 -17.24 -0.48
N GLU A 138 -17.25 -17.24 0.80
CA GLU A 138 -18.22 -18.19 1.38
C GLU A 138 -19.69 -17.76 1.19
N THR A 139 -19.98 -16.48 0.95
CA THR A 139 -21.38 -16.03 0.73
C THR A 139 -21.93 -16.38 -0.64
N ALA A 140 -21.10 -16.81 -1.59
CA ALA A 140 -21.57 -17.30 -2.89
C ALA A 140 -22.02 -18.77 -2.84
N ASP A 141 -21.44 -19.57 -1.94
CA ASP A 141 -21.70 -21.00 -1.84
C ASP A 141 -23.03 -21.28 -1.09
N ILE A 142 -23.43 -20.41 -0.15
CA ILE A 142 -24.68 -20.56 0.63
C ILE A 142 -25.93 -20.24 -0.22
N ALA A 143 -25.84 -19.30 -1.16
CA ALA A 143 -26.94 -18.95 -2.07
C ALA A 143 -27.28 -20.05 -3.08
N LEU A 144 -26.33 -20.98 -3.34
CA LEU A 144 -26.53 -22.11 -4.25
C LEU A 144 -27.09 -23.35 -3.54
N SER A 145 -26.88 -23.49 -2.22
CA SER A 145 -27.50 -24.57 -1.44
C SER A 145 -28.98 -24.31 -1.11
N GLU A 146 -29.40 -23.04 -0.99
CA GLU A 146 -30.80 -22.71 -0.67
C GLU A 146 -31.76 -22.85 -1.87
N GLN A 147 -31.25 -23.08 -3.09
CA GLN A 147 -32.06 -23.34 -4.29
C GLN A 147 -32.22 -24.83 -4.64
N ILE A 148 -31.73 -25.77 -3.81
CA ILE A 148 -31.79 -27.21 -4.11
C ILE A 148 -32.81 -27.98 -3.24
N GLU A 149 -33.55 -27.33 -2.35
CA GLU A 149 -34.78 -27.92 -1.78
C GLU A 149 -36.03 -27.24 -2.32
N PRO A 150 -36.67 -27.78 -3.38
CA PRO A 150 -38.11 -27.75 -3.44
C PRO A 150 -38.63 -28.85 -2.52
N ASP A 151 -39.22 -28.40 -1.42
CA ASP A 151 -40.52 -28.87 -0.94
C ASP A 151 -41.18 -29.90 -1.88
N ASN A 152 -41.26 -31.14 -1.41
CA ASN A 152 -42.33 -32.03 -1.79
C ASN A 152 -42.67 -32.89 -0.57
N GLU A 153 -43.45 -32.29 0.34
CA GLU A 153 -44.38 -33.03 1.19
C GLU A 153 -45.24 -33.98 0.32
N GLN A 154 -45.02 -35.29 0.46
CA GLN A 154 -46.03 -36.37 0.65
C GLN A 154 -45.39 -37.75 0.57
#